data_AF-A0A7J4SC71-F1
#
_entry.id   AF-A0A7J4SC71-F1
#
_cell.length_a   1.000
_cell.length_b   1.000
_cell.length_c   1.000
_cell.angle_alpha   90.00
_cell.angle_beta   90.00
_cell.angle_gamma   90.00
#
_symmetry.space_group_name_H-M   'P 1'
#
loop_
_entity.id
_entity.type
_entity.pdbx_description
1 polymer ?
#
loop_
_entity_poly.entity_id
_entity_poly.type
_entity_poly.pdbx_seq_one_letter_code
_entity_poly.pdbx_strand_id
1 'polypeptide(L)' 'FKTGRAAAAIDGRDYVIPDDIKGVALQVVSHRIVLKPEAKIRGITGMHIMRKILNEVPVPVIQ' A
#
# COMPACT_ATOMS: atom_id res chain seq x y z
N PHE A 1 -2.06 -5.23 9.01
CA PHE A 1 -2.70 -6.54 8.74
C PHE A 1 -4.22 -6.56 8.94
N LYS A 2 -4.81 -5.90 9.96
CA LYS A 2 -6.27 -5.93 10.18
C LYS A 2 -7.10 -5.56 8.94
N THR A 3 -6.73 -4.50 8.23
CA THR A 3 -7.43 -4.07 6.99
C THR A 3 -7.30 -5.08 5.86
N GLY A 4 -6.12 -5.70 5.68
CA GLY A 4 -5.94 -6.76 4.68
C GLY A 4 -6.74 -8.03 5.01
N ARG A 5 -6.84 -8.40 6.30
CA ARG A 5 -7.71 -9.49 6.75
C ARG A 5 -9.19 -9.18 6.53
N ALA A 6 -9.60 -7.93 6.75
CA ALA A 6 -10.96 -7.51 6.47
C ALA A 6 -11.27 -7.56 4.97
N ALA A 7 -10.33 -7.11 4.11
CA ALA A 7 -10.46 -7.23 2.65
C ALA A 7 -10.59 -8.70 2.20
N ALA A 8 -9.71 -9.57 2.69
CA ALA A 8 -9.79 -11.00 2.41
C ALA A 8 -11.12 -11.62 2.85
N ALA A 9 -11.60 -11.26 4.06
CA ALA A 9 -12.86 -11.76 4.60
C ALA A 9 -14.08 -11.26 3.81
N ILE A 10 -14.07 -10.00 3.34
CA ILE A 10 -15.10 -9.46 2.45
C ILE A 10 -15.14 -10.26 1.13
N ASP A 11 -13.99 -10.69 0.64
CA ASP A 11 -13.86 -11.54 -0.55
C ASP A 11 -14.08 -13.04 -0.28
N GLY A 12 -14.54 -13.41 0.93
CA GLY A 12 -14.83 -14.80 1.31
C GLY A 12 -13.62 -15.70 1.53
N ARG A 13 -12.41 -15.13 1.64
CA ARG A 13 -11.16 -15.86 1.92
C ARG A 13 -10.81 -15.76 3.42
N ASP A 14 -10.28 -16.85 3.95
CA ASP A 14 -9.81 -16.97 5.33
C ASP A 14 -8.32 -16.61 5.49
N TYR A 15 -7.60 -16.45 4.38
CA TYR A 15 -6.21 -16.01 4.32
C TYR A 15 -6.02 -14.77 3.45
N VAL A 16 -4.97 -13.99 3.78
CA VAL A 16 -4.59 -12.77 3.07
C VAL A 16 -3.67 -13.10 1.90
N ILE A 17 -3.95 -12.53 0.74
CA ILE A 17 -3.07 -12.58 -0.44
C ILE A 17 -2.39 -11.22 -0.68
N PRO A 18 -1.33 -11.15 -1.50
CA PRO A 18 -0.64 -9.89 -1.79
C PRO A 18 -1.57 -8.78 -2.32
N ASP A 19 -2.58 -9.12 -3.12
CA ASP A 19 -3.53 -8.15 -3.69
C ASP A 19 -4.38 -7.46 -2.62
N ASP A 20 -4.74 -8.14 -1.53
CA ASP A 20 -5.45 -7.52 -0.39
C ASP A 20 -4.64 -6.40 0.23
N ILE A 21 -3.32 -6.61 0.32
CA ILE A 21 -2.40 -5.63 0.89
C ILE A 21 -2.19 -4.49 -0.10
N LYS A 22 -1.92 -4.80 -1.38
CA LYS A 22 -1.70 -3.77 -2.41
C LYS A 22 -2.96 -2.90 -2.61
N GLY A 23 -4.14 -3.48 -2.57
CA GLY A 23 -5.42 -2.78 -2.74
C GLY A 23 -5.71 -1.74 -1.66
N VAL A 24 -5.33 -2.02 -0.41
CA VAL A 24 -5.59 -1.11 0.73
C VAL A 24 -4.41 -0.20 1.06
N ALA A 25 -3.19 -0.55 0.62
CA ALA A 25 -1.96 0.15 0.99
C ALA A 25 -1.98 1.64 0.65
N LEU A 26 -2.53 2.01 -0.52
CA LEU A 26 -2.58 3.42 -0.95
C LEU A 26 -3.37 4.27 0.06
N GLN A 27 -4.53 3.81 0.53
CA GLN A 27 -5.36 4.59 1.45
C GLN A 27 -4.82 4.57 2.89
N VAL A 28 -4.29 3.42 3.33
CA VAL A 28 -3.87 3.23 4.72
C VAL A 28 -2.49 3.83 5.01
N VAL A 29 -1.55 3.80 4.06
CA VAL A 29 -0.15 4.17 4.31
C VAL A 29 0.19 5.57 3.82
N SER A 30 -0.43 6.06 2.74
CA SER A 30 -0.02 7.34 2.11
C SER A 30 0.00 8.52 3.07
N HIS A 31 -0.98 8.63 3.96
CA HIS A 31 -1.07 9.73 4.94
C HIS A 31 -0.13 9.56 6.14
N ARG A 32 0.50 8.39 6.29
CA ARG A 32 1.47 8.07 7.35
C ARG A 32 2.92 8.34 6.94
N ILE A 33 3.15 8.73 5.69
CA ILE A 33 4.48 9.02 5.17
C ILE A 33 4.86 10.45 5.56
N VAL A 34 5.90 10.59 6.37
CA VAL A 34 6.45 11.89 6.76
C VAL A 34 7.43 12.36 5.69
N LEU A 35 7.10 13.48 5.04
CA LEU A 35 7.90 14.06 3.99
C LEU A 35 8.83 15.14 4.54
N LYS A 36 10.06 15.17 4.02
CA LYS A 36 10.96 16.31 4.21
C LYS A 36 10.39 17.57 3.52
N PRO A 37 10.69 18.78 4.03
CA PRO A 37 10.18 20.03 3.46
C PRO A 37 10.43 20.18 1.96
N GLU A 38 11.61 19.78 1.47
CA GLU A 38 12.00 19.90 0.06
C GLU A 38 11.11 19.06 -0.86
N ALA A 39 10.62 17.91 -0.38
CA ALA A 39 9.69 17.07 -1.12
C ALA A 39 8.29 17.71 -1.19
N LYS A 40 7.83 18.35 -0.11
CA LYS A 40 6.56 19.07 -0.09
C LYS A 40 6.56 20.27 -1.03
N ILE A 41 7.66 21.03 -1.07
CA ILE A 41 7.84 22.18 -1.99
C ILE A 41 7.73 21.72 -3.45
N ARG A 42 8.25 20.53 -3.77
CA ARG A 42 8.13 19.92 -5.11
C ARG A 42 6.75 19.30 -5.40
N GLY A 43 5.77 19.47 -4.52
CA GLY A 43 4.43 18.90 -4.67
C GLY A 43 4.36 17.37 -4.53
N ILE A 44 5.42 16.73 -4.04
CA ILE A 44 5.43 15.28 -3.81
C ILE A 44 4.50 14.99 -2.63
N THR A 45 3.60 14.02 -2.80
CA THR A 45 2.69 13.58 -1.75
C THR A 45 3.01 12.15 -1.31
N GLY A 46 2.54 11.76 -0.12
CA GLY A 46 2.62 10.37 0.30
C GLY A 46 1.93 9.39 -0.67
N MET A 47 0.87 9.84 -1.37
CA MET A 47 0.24 9.03 -2.43
C MET A 47 1.16 8.81 -3.63
N HIS A 48 1.93 9.82 -4.05
CA HIS A 48 2.91 9.65 -5.13
C HIS A 48 3.96 8.60 -4.74
N ILE A 49 4.49 8.69 -3.53
CA ILE A 49 5.50 7.75 -3.01
C ILE A 49 4.93 6.34 -2.90
N MET A 50 3.75 6.19 -2.30
CA MET A 50 3.13 4.88 -2.12
C MET A 50 2.81 4.21 -3.46
N ARG A 51 2.30 4.96 -4.44
CA ARG A 51 2.06 4.44 -5.80
C ARG A 51 3.34 3.96 -6.46
N LYS A 52 4.43 4.74 -6.34
CA LYS A 52 5.75 4.35 -6.85
C LYS A 52 6.22 3.03 -6.22
N ILE A 53 6.16 2.91 -4.89
CA ILE A 53 6.55 1.69 -4.17
C ILE A 53 5.72 0.48 -4.63
N LEU A 54 4.41 0.62 -4.77
CA LEU A 54 3.54 -0.50 -5.19
C LEU A 54 3.85 -1.01 -6.60
N ASN A 55 4.34 -0.12 -7.48
CA ASN A 55 4.76 -0.47 -8.84
C ASN A 55 6.16 -1.09 -8.90
N GLU A 56 7.06 -0.72 -8.00
CA GLU A 56 8.45 -1.20 -7.97
C GLU A 56 8.60 -2.51 -7.19
N VAL A 57 7.78 -2.74 -6.17
CA VAL A 57 7.89 -3.94 -5.31
C VAL A 57 7.16 -5.12 -5.98
N PRO A 58 7.89 -6.16 -6.44
CA PRO A 58 7.28 -7.33 -7.05
C PRO A 58 6.44 -8.09 -6.03
N VAL A 59 5.38 -8.74 -6.51
CA VAL A 59 4.67 -9.73 -5.69
C VAL A 59 5.56 -10.97 -5.60
N PRO A 60 5.77 -11.55 -4.40
CA PRO A 60 6.49 -12.80 -4.28
C PRO A 60 5.80 -13.88 -5.12
N VAL A 61 6.51 -14.41 -6.11
CA VAL A 61 6.14 -15.66 -6.77
C VAL A 61 6.76 -16.79 -5.96
N ILE A 62 5.97 -17.82 -5.67
CA ILE A 62 6.48 -19.01 -5.00
C ILE A 62 7.53 -19.61 -5.94
N GLN A 63 8.78 -19.70 -5.46
CA GLN A 63 9.89 -20.32 -6.18
C GLN A 63 9.93 -21.81 -5.89
#